data_AF-A0A1Z8BGA2-F1
#
_entry.id   AF-A0A1Z8BGA2-F1
#
_cell.length_a   1.000
_cell.length_b   1.000
_cell.length_c   1.000
_cell.angle_alpha   90.00
_cell.angle_beta   90.00
_cell.angle_gamma   90.00
#
_symmetry.space_group_name_H-M   'P 1'
#
loop_
_entity.id
_entity.type
_entity.pdbx_description
1 polymer ?
#
loop_
_entity_poly.entity_id
_entity_poly.type
_entity_poly.pdbx_seq_one_letter_code
_entity_poly.pdbx_strand_id
1 'polypeptide(L)'
;MAQCDYTLELTDNFGSDWDSGDNLASNTGVDVTVAGVTTTYVIVDPSPTPNMPVVENYTITVNNGDALSIDYRATFFPGDGGFRLLDSEGIEVYSSPINQPSMMDIFTGTATCPTCFAVTALTTNAITASSAEIGWTATGAETAWEVEYGPVGFTPGSGTTDNATSNPWTINGLMSDTAYDVYVRADCGMGDISSNQGPISFTTTESCPAPGAFTPVTNTATTVQVIWDANGNQSLDYEIEYGVSPYTQGSGGQTTQGGTAPFAEITGLTPNTSYDFYVRIDCGMGDFSGWSGPYTSSTLQSCPDVSSINFSNIDQTSV
;
A
#
# COMPACT_ATOMS: atom_id res chain seq x y z
N MET A 1 31.87 23.30 10.85
CA MET A 1 30.93 22.58 11.74
C MET A 1 29.85 22.04 10.84
N ALA A 2 29.33 20.82 11.09
CA ALA A 2 28.19 20.32 10.31
C ALA A 2 27.01 21.28 10.51
N GLN A 3 26.30 21.60 9.43
CA GLN A 3 25.15 22.49 9.42
C GLN A 3 23.93 21.68 8.99
N CYS A 4 22.80 21.92 9.62
CA CYS A 4 21.55 21.25 9.33
C CYS A 4 20.37 22.17 9.62
N ASP A 5 19.21 21.81 9.10
CA ASP A 5 18.00 22.62 9.17
C ASP A 5 16.97 21.95 10.08
N TYR A 6 16.62 22.62 11.17
CA TYR A 6 15.53 22.20 12.05
C TYR A 6 14.22 22.77 11.52
N THR A 7 13.11 22.11 11.82
CA THR A 7 11.77 22.60 11.46
C THR A 7 11.04 23.05 12.73
N LEU A 8 10.58 24.29 12.74
CA LEU A 8 9.65 24.81 13.73
C LEU A 8 8.26 24.85 13.13
N GLU A 9 7.37 24.00 13.64
CA GLU A 9 5.96 23.99 13.28
C GLU A 9 5.19 24.81 14.32
N LEU A 10 4.48 25.86 13.90
CA LEU A 10 3.56 26.60 14.75
C LEU A 10 2.14 26.17 14.42
N THR A 11 1.31 25.96 15.44
CA THR A 11 -0.08 25.53 15.29
C THR A 11 -1.03 26.57 15.86
N ASP A 12 -2.02 26.96 15.07
CA ASP A 12 -3.20 27.73 15.48
C ASP A 12 -4.41 26.81 15.38
N ASN A 13 -5.07 26.52 16.50
CA ASN A 13 -6.18 25.58 16.54
C ASN A 13 -7.52 26.19 16.12
N PHE A 14 -7.65 27.52 16.13
CA PHE A 14 -8.90 28.21 15.82
C PHE A 14 -8.85 29.04 14.53
N GLY A 15 -7.67 29.14 13.92
CA GLY A 15 -7.44 29.78 12.62
C GLY A 15 -7.60 31.29 12.65
N SER A 16 -7.53 31.89 13.84
CA SER A 16 -7.68 33.33 14.09
C SER A 16 -6.34 34.02 14.37
N ASP A 17 -5.30 33.58 13.65
CA ASP A 17 -3.98 34.21 13.58
C ASP A 17 -3.40 34.58 14.94
N TRP A 18 -3.55 33.74 15.98
CA TRP A 18 -3.07 33.98 17.35
C TRP A 18 -3.39 35.38 17.94
N ASP A 19 -4.24 36.19 17.29
CA ASP A 19 -4.36 37.64 17.47
C ASP A 19 -5.83 38.07 17.37
N SER A 20 -6.67 37.50 18.24
CA SER A 20 -8.03 38.00 18.42
C SER A 20 -8.11 39.05 19.52
N GLY A 21 -7.61 40.26 19.24
CA GLY A 21 -8.10 41.48 19.91
C GLY A 21 -7.13 42.65 20.04
N ASP A 22 -7.45 43.76 19.36
CA ASP A 22 -7.18 45.20 19.61
C ASP A 22 -5.90 45.69 20.35
N ASN A 23 -4.87 44.87 20.54
CA ASN A 23 -3.57 45.26 21.09
C ASN A 23 -2.44 44.76 20.18
N LEU A 24 -2.35 45.43 19.02
CA LEU A 24 -1.38 45.20 17.97
C LEU A 24 0.07 44.99 18.50
N ALA A 25 0.67 43.88 18.06
CA ALA A 25 2.02 43.82 17.50
C ALA A 25 3.27 43.61 18.39
N SER A 26 3.24 42.89 19.52
CA SER A 26 4.55 42.56 20.15
C SER A 26 4.70 41.30 21.00
N ASN A 27 3.65 40.54 21.34
CA ASN A 27 3.82 39.59 22.45
C ASN A 27 3.23 38.18 22.30
N THR A 28 2.85 37.75 21.10
CA THR A 28 2.52 36.34 20.82
C THR A 28 3.44 35.84 19.72
N GLY A 29 3.95 34.62 19.87
CA GLY A 29 4.97 34.07 18.97
C GLY A 29 5.94 33.14 19.66
N VAL A 30 6.83 32.57 18.88
CA VAL A 30 7.92 31.71 19.33
C VAL A 30 9.23 32.44 19.04
N ASP A 31 9.96 32.83 20.07
CA ASP A 31 11.32 33.34 19.89
C ASP A 31 12.28 32.19 19.93
N VAL A 32 13.08 32.04 18.87
CA VAL A 32 14.14 31.05 18.82
C VAL A 32 15.48 31.77 18.82
N THR A 33 16.29 31.48 19.83
CA THR A 33 17.67 31.96 19.93
C THR A 33 18.64 30.87 19.50
N VAL A 34 19.34 31.09 18.39
CA VAL A 34 20.40 30.21 17.88
C VAL A 34 21.74 30.91 18.03
N ALA A 35 22.68 30.31 18.77
CA ALA A 35 24.02 30.87 18.99
C ALA A 35 24.02 32.35 19.47
N GLY A 36 22.99 32.74 20.25
CA GLY A 36 22.81 34.09 20.78
C GLY A 36 22.09 35.08 19.85
N VAL A 37 21.65 34.64 18.66
CA VAL A 37 20.82 35.44 17.75
C VAL A 37 19.37 35.01 17.88
N THR A 38 18.49 35.93 18.28
CA THR A 38 17.06 35.67 18.45
C THR A 38 16.27 36.09 17.22
N THR A 39 15.42 35.18 16.74
CA THR A 39 14.43 35.41 15.68
C THR A 39 13.04 35.08 16.23
N THR A 40 12.07 35.97 15.99
CA THR A 40 10.67 35.74 16.36
C THR A 40 9.92 35.13 15.18
N TYR A 41 9.20 34.04 15.43
CA TYR A 41 8.32 33.36 14.50
C TYR A 41 6.87 33.49 14.97
N VAL A 42 5.97 33.78 14.04
CA VAL A 42 4.54 34.00 14.28
C VAL A 42 3.74 33.30 13.20
N ILE A 43 2.45 33.06 13.42
CA ILE A 43 1.57 32.60 12.34
C ILE A 43 1.13 33.84 11.55
N VAL A 44 1.40 33.86 10.25
CA VAL A 44 1.08 35.02 9.39
C VAL A 44 -0.11 34.77 8.46
N ASP A 45 -0.50 33.51 8.28
CA ASP A 45 -1.58 33.10 7.38
C ASP A 45 -2.76 32.50 8.16
N PRO A 46 -3.72 33.30 8.66
CA PRO A 46 -4.93 32.78 9.30
C PRO A 46 -5.76 31.93 8.33
N SER A 47 -6.56 31.04 8.91
CA SER A 47 -7.47 30.22 8.12
C SER A 47 -8.54 31.11 7.45
N PRO A 48 -8.81 30.93 6.14
CA PRO A 48 -9.90 31.63 5.47
C PRO A 48 -11.29 31.17 5.98
N THR A 49 -11.33 30.06 6.73
CA THR A 49 -12.51 29.49 7.36
C THR A 49 -12.39 29.59 8.89
N PRO A 50 -13.38 30.18 9.59
CA PRO A 50 -13.35 30.24 11.05
C PRO A 50 -13.28 28.86 11.70
N ASN A 51 -12.52 28.74 12.80
CA ASN A 51 -12.36 27.52 13.60
C ASN A 51 -11.72 26.34 12.84
N MET A 52 -10.82 26.64 11.91
CA MET A 52 -10.05 25.62 11.18
C MET A 52 -8.58 25.73 11.56
N PRO A 53 -7.95 24.63 12.02
CA PRO A 53 -6.56 24.66 12.42
C PRO A 53 -5.62 25.02 11.27
N VAL A 54 -4.60 25.83 11.57
CA VAL A 54 -3.50 26.19 10.67
C VAL A 54 -2.18 25.67 11.27
N VAL A 55 -1.33 25.14 10.40
CA VAL A 55 0.06 24.82 10.74
C VAL A 55 0.98 25.58 9.79
N GLU A 56 1.96 26.28 10.36
CA GLU A 56 2.97 27.01 9.60
C GLU A 56 4.37 26.52 9.96
N ASN A 57 5.18 26.22 8.95
CA ASN A 57 6.48 25.59 9.12
C ASN A 57 7.60 26.56 8.76
N TYR A 58 8.56 26.70 9.68
CA TYR A 58 9.74 27.53 9.53
C TYR A 58 11.01 26.70 9.57
N THR A 59 11.96 27.05 8.71
CA THR A 59 13.30 26.46 8.70
C THR A 59 14.23 27.26 9.61
N ILE A 60 14.89 26.56 10.53
CA ILE A 60 15.90 27.12 11.43
C ILE A 60 17.23 26.43 11.11
N THR A 61 18.13 27.15 10.44
CA THR A 61 19.46 26.64 10.15
C THR A 61 20.35 26.75 11.40
N VAL A 62 20.94 25.62 11.80
CA VAL A 62 21.80 25.50 12.98
C VAL A 62 23.12 24.83 12.62
N ASN A 63 24.18 25.13 13.36
CA ASN A 63 25.42 24.36 13.33
C ASN A 63 25.44 23.38 14.50
N ASN A 64 26.09 22.24 14.29
CA ASN A 64 26.32 21.26 15.34
C ASN A 64 27.05 21.90 16.53
N GLY A 65 26.42 21.85 17.70
CA GLY A 65 26.90 22.44 18.94
C GLY A 65 26.37 23.86 19.23
N ASP A 66 25.57 24.46 18.35
CA ASP A 66 24.94 25.76 18.62
C ASP A 66 24.00 25.65 19.83
N ALA A 67 24.05 26.63 20.73
CA ALA A 67 23.08 26.75 21.81
C ALA A 67 21.73 27.16 21.22
N LEU A 68 20.68 26.45 21.62
CA LEU A 68 19.29 26.70 21.25
C LEU A 68 18.50 27.07 22.51
N SER A 69 17.82 28.21 22.49
CA SER A 69 16.75 28.53 23.45
C SER A 69 15.48 28.88 22.70
N ILE A 70 14.33 28.50 23.27
CA ILE A 70 13.02 28.88 22.76
C ILE A 70 12.25 29.55 23.90
N ASP A 71 11.74 30.75 23.63
CA ASP A 71 10.72 31.42 24.45
C ASP A 71 9.37 31.29 23.75
N TYR A 72 8.37 30.77 24.48
CA TYR A 72 7.01 30.66 23.96
C TYR A 72 6.12 31.72 24.57
N ARG A 73 5.63 32.61 23.72
CA ARG A 73 4.73 33.68 24.12
C ARG A 73 3.31 33.32 23.72
N ALA A 74 2.62 32.66 24.66
CA ALA A 74 1.27 32.14 24.48
C ALA A 74 0.24 33.22 24.18
N THR A 75 -0.84 32.82 23.50
CA THR A 75 -1.98 33.67 23.16
C THR A 75 -2.86 33.95 24.38
N PHE A 76 -3.84 34.87 24.21
CA PHE A 76 -4.82 35.19 25.25
C PHE A 76 -5.76 34.01 25.59
N PHE A 77 -5.89 33.03 24.69
CA PHE A 77 -6.74 31.86 24.84
C PHE A 77 -5.88 30.59 24.99
N PRO A 78 -5.70 30.06 26.22
CA PRO A 78 -5.03 28.77 26.41
C PRO A 78 -5.71 27.69 25.57
N GLY A 79 -4.94 26.91 24.81
CA GLY A 79 -5.48 25.89 23.90
C GLY A 79 -5.46 26.27 22.42
N ASP A 80 -5.19 27.54 22.10
CA ASP A 80 -5.23 28.06 20.73
C ASP A 80 -3.88 27.89 20.01
N GLY A 81 -2.78 28.29 20.66
CA GLY A 81 -1.44 28.21 20.10
C GLY A 81 -0.61 27.03 20.60
N GLY A 82 0.28 26.53 19.74
CA GLY A 82 1.33 25.59 20.10
C GLY A 82 2.49 25.59 19.11
N PHE A 83 3.59 24.95 19.45
CA PHE A 83 4.68 24.70 18.52
C PHE A 83 5.30 23.31 18.71
N ARG A 84 5.96 22.82 17.67
CA ARG A 84 6.82 21.65 17.68
C ARG A 84 8.17 22.01 17.05
N LEU A 85 9.24 21.60 17.69
CA LEU A 85 10.59 21.66 17.15
C LEU A 85 10.96 20.25 16.70
N LEU A 86 11.21 20.10 15.41
CA LEU A 86 11.73 18.90 14.79
C LEU A 86 13.20 19.13 14.41
N ASP A 87 14.04 18.12 14.59
CA ASP A 87 15.42 18.16 14.11
C ASP A 87 15.49 18.04 12.58
N SER A 88 16.70 17.95 12.05
CA SER A 88 16.93 17.85 10.60
C SER A 88 16.49 16.55 9.95
N GLU A 89 16.14 15.53 10.74
CA GLU A 89 15.62 14.25 10.26
C GLU A 89 14.11 14.12 10.51
N GLY A 90 13.47 15.17 11.02
CA GLY A 90 12.03 15.22 11.32
C GLY A 90 11.65 14.60 12.66
N ILE A 91 12.62 14.28 13.51
CA ILE A 91 12.36 13.74 14.85
C ILE A 91 12.00 14.89 15.79
N GLU A 92 10.94 14.71 16.57
CA GLU A 92 10.51 15.71 17.55
C GLU A 92 11.54 15.86 18.68
N VAL A 93 12.15 17.04 18.74
CA VAL A 93 13.04 17.46 19.81
C VAL A 93 12.22 17.97 21.00
N TYR A 94 11.18 18.75 20.71
CA TYR A 94 10.31 19.33 21.72
C TYR A 94 8.93 19.67 21.16
N SER A 95 7.88 19.53 21.95
CA SER A 95 6.55 20.07 21.65
C SER A 95 6.00 20.84 22.84
N SER A 96 5.42 22.01 22.57
CA SER A 96 4.77 22.79 23.61
C SER A 96 3.48 22.09 24.08
N PRO A 97 3.23 22.00 25.38
CA PRO A 97 1.92 21.58 25.86
C PRO A 97 0.85 22.61 25.49
N ILE A 98 -0.29 22.14 24.96
CA ILE A 98 -1.38 22.93 24.33
C ILE A 98 -2.02 23.99 25.26
N ASN A 99 -1.73 24.01 26.57
CA ASN A 99 -2.40 24.88 27.56
C ASN A 99 -1.42 25.65 28.47
N GLN A 100 -0.23 26.00 27.99
CA GLN A 100 0.76 26.73 28.78
C GLN A 100 0.53 28.26 28.69
N PRO A 101 0.66 29.02 29.80
CA PRO A 101 0.79 30.47 29.72
C PRO A 101 2.12 30.85 29.03
N SER A 102 2.33 32.13 28.72
CA SER A 102 3.61 32.59 28.18
C SER A 102 4.76 32.19 29.11
N MET A 103 5.76 31.51 28.57
CA MET A 103 6.94 31.02 29.28
C MET A 103 8.21 31.42 28.56
N MET A 104 9.12 32.05 29.29
CA MET A 104 10.51 32.20 28.85
C MET A 104 11.27 30.89 29.12
N ASP A 105 12.25 30.60 28.27
CA ASP A 105 13.14 29.45 28.25
C ASP A 105 12.36 28.12 28.35
N ILE A 106 11.26 28.00 27.60
CA ILE A 106 10.42 26.80 27.60
C ILE A 106 11.19 25.57 27.08
N PHE A 107 12.20 25.81 26.24
CA PHE A 107 13.19 24.82 25.83
C PHE A 107 14.57 25.46 25.81
N THR A 108 15.56 24.76 26.38
CA THR A 108 16.98 25.09 26.24
C THR A 108 17.74 23.82 25.91
N GLY A 109 18.57 23.86 24.88
CA GLY A 109 19.33 22.71 24.41
C GLY A 109 20.53 23.09 23.55
N THR A 110 21.13 22.08 22.95
CA THR A 110 22.21 22.23 21.98
C THR A 110 21.82 21.53 20.69
N ALA A 111 21.97 22.21 19.56
CA ALA A 111 21.73 21.63 18.25
C ALA A 111 22.70 20.47 17.98
N THR A 112 22.17 19.35 17.54
CA THR A 112 22.94 18.24 16.98
C THR A 112 22.61 18.10 15.51
N CYS A 113 23.63 18.03 14.66
CA CYS A 113 23.46 17.73 13.25
C CYS A 113 24.09 16.37 12.93
N PRO A 114 23.34 15.45 12.29
CA PRO A 114 23.90 14.18 11.86
C PRO A 114 24.97 14.41 10.80
N THR A 115 25.98 13.56 10.78
CA THR A 115 26.97 13.48 9.70
C THR A 115 26.49 12.59 8.57
N CYS A 116 25.61 11.64 8.88
CA CYS A 116 24.88 10.81 7.93
C CYS A 116 23.39 11.17 7.96
N PHE A 117 22.94 11.92 6.96
CA PHE A 117 21.53 12.31 6.85
C PHE A 117 20.68 11.14 6.39
N ALA A 118 19.51 10.97 7.00
CA ALA A 118 18.58 9.95 6.57
C ALA A 118 17.92 10.27 5.23
N VAL A 119 17.62 9.21 4.47
CA VAL A 119 16.96 9.30 3.17
C VAL A 119 15.57 9.92 3.28
N THR A 120 15.01 10.41 2.18
CA THR A 120 13.65 10.98 2.19
C THR A 120 12.78 10.37 1.09
N ALA A 121 11.49 10.70 1.08
CA ALA A 121 10.56 10.33 0.01
C ALA A 121 10.62 8.83 -0.38
N LEU A 122 10.38 7.96 0.59
CA LEU A 122 10.27 6.52 0.33
C LEU A 122 9.10 6.24 -0.63
N THR A 123 9.30 5.27 -1.52
CA THR A 123 8.32 4.84 -2.52
C THR A 123 8.33 3.32 -2.65
N THR A 124 7.19 2.75 -3.05
CA THR A 124 7.03 1.32 -3.32
C THR A 124 6.50 1.12 -4.73
N ASN A 125 7.14 0.25 -5.51
CA ASN A 125 6.77 -0.08 -6.88
C ASN A 125 6.92 -1.60 -7.13
N ALA A 126 6.47 -2.05 -8.31
CA ALA A 126 6.66 -3.43 -8.80
C ALA A 126 6.37 -4.52 -7.75
N ILE A 127 5.28 -4.34 -7.00
CA ILE A 127 4.87 -5.27 -5.94
C ILE A 127 4.29 -6.54 -6.59
N THR A 128 4.85 -7.68 -6.21
CA THR A 128 4.40 -9.01 -6.65
C THR A 128 4.00 -9.85 -5.44
N ALA A 129 3.73 -11.14 -5.65
CA ALA A 129 3.41 -12.07 -4.58
C ALA A 129 4.61 -12.40 -3.69
N SER A 130 5.84 -12.13 -4.14
CA SER A 130 7.06 -12.51 -3.41
C SER A 130 8.18 -11.46 -3.45
N SER A 131 7.91 -10.28 -4.01
CA SER A 131 8.88 -9.20 -4.09
C SER A 131 8.21 -7.82 -4.07
N ALA A 132 8.99 -6.81 -3.72
CA ALA A 132 8.62 -5.40 -3.92
C ALA A 132 9.88 -4.57 -4.17
N GLU A 133 9.75 -3.52 -4.99
CA GLU A 133 10.80 -2.56 -5.23
C GLU A 133 10.59 -1.33 -4.33
N ILE A 134 11.61 -1.00 -3.54
CA ILE A 134 11.62 0.13 -2.61
C ILE A 134 12.58 1.19 -3.18
N GLY A 135 12.09 2.41 -3.34
CA GLY A 135 12.88 3.56 -3.77
C GLY A 135 12.89 4.66 -2.72
N TRP A 136 13.90 5.52 -2.75
CA TRP A 136 14.00 6.69 -1.87
C TRP A 136 14.78 7.82 -2.55
N THR A 137 14.84 8.98 -1.92
CA THR A 137 15.71 10.10 -2.30
C THR A 137 16.91 10.13 -1.36
N ALA A 138 18.11 9.94 -1.92
CA ALA A 138 19.36 10.10 -1.18
C ALA A 138 19.58 11.58 -0.82
N THR A 139 20.08 11.84 0.38
CA THR A 139 20.20 13.18 0.96
C THR A 139 21.65 13.61 1.16
N GLY A 140 22.61 12.71 0.95
CA GLY A 140 24.03 12.99 1.00
C GLY A 140 24.80 12.36 -0.17
N ALA A 141 26.01 11.89 0.13
CA ALA A 141 26.92 11.24 -0.81
C ALA A 141 27.04 9.72 -0.55
N GLU A 142 26.16 9.17 0.28
CA GLU A 142 26.07 7.76 0.59
C GLU A 142 25.82 6.92 -0.68
N THR A 143 26.39 5.72 -0.68
CA THR A 143 26.22 4.73 -1.76
C THR A 143 25.76 3.37 -1.23
N ALA A 144 25.48 3.29 0.06
CA ALA A 144 25.01 2.11 0.77
C ALA A 144 23.87 2.51 1.72
N TRP A 145 22.93 1.59 1.90
CA TRP A 145 21.77 1.74 2.77
C TRP A 145 21.45 0.41 3.42
N GLU A 146 20.75 0.48 4.55
CA GLU A 146 20.13 -0.68 5.16
C GLU A 146 18.61 -0.58 4.98
N VAL A 147 18.02 -1.63 4.41
CA VAL A 147 16.58 -1.76 4.19
C VAL A 147 16.06 -2.81 5.15
N GLU A 148 15.28 -2.38 6.13
CA GLU A 148 14.68 -3.27 7.12
C GLU A 148 13.18 -3.46 6.83
N TYR A 149 12.72 -4.69 6.77
CA TYR A 149 11.34 -5.02 6.45
C TYR A 149 10.78 -6.15 7.30
N GLY A 150 9.47 -6.12 7.52
CA GLY A 150 8.75 -7.13 8.29
C GLY A 150 7.24 -6.94 8.17
N PRO A 151 6.42 -7.89 8.69
CA PRO A 151 4.97 -7.72 8.71
C PRO A 151 4.58 -6.39 9.37
N VAL A 152 3.49 -5.77 8.89
CA VAL A 152 3.02 -4.48 9.41
C VAL A 152 2.97 -4.44 10.94
N GLY A 153 3.47 -3.36 11.52
CA GLY A 153 3.51 -3.13 12.96
C GLY A 153 4.72 -3.72 13.68
N PHE A 154 5.71 -4.26 12.97
CA PHE A 154 6.97 -4.67 13.60
C PHE A 154 7.74 -3.47 14.15
N THR A 155 8.56 -3.69 15.18
CA THR A 155 9.40 -2.64 15.76
C THR A 155 10.72 -2.56 14.99
N PRO A 156 11.16 -1.39 14.51
CA PRO A 156 12.48 -1.26 13.88
C PRO A 156 13.61 -1.84 14.74
N GLY A 157 14.51 -2.59 14.11
CA GLY A 157 15.53 -3.43 14.74
C GLY A 157 15.10 -4.90 14.97
N SER A 158 13.83 -5.25 14.76
CA SER A 158 13.33 -6.63 14.88
C SER A 158 12.94 -7.28 13.55
N GLY A 159 13.07 -6.56 12.44
CA GLY A 159 12.73 -7.04 11.10
C GLY A 159 13.88 -7.84 10.46
N THR A 160 13.70 -8.14 9.18
CA THR A 160 14.77 -8.65 8.32
C THR A 160 15.49 -7.49 7.68
N THR A 161 16.82 -7.52 7.64
CA THR A 161 17.64 -6.43 7.07
C THR A 161 18.38 -6.89 5.83
N ASP A 162 18.22 -6.12 4.76
CA ASP A 162 19.03 -6.21 3.54
C ASP A 162 20.03 -5.04 3.50
N ASN A 163 21.24 -5.31 3.02
CA ASN A 163 22.23 -4.28 2.71
C ASN A 163 22.08 -3.87 1.25
N ALA A 164 21.51 -2.70 1.00
CA ALA A 164 21.26 -2.19 -0.33
C ALA A 164 22.48 -1.38 -0.85
N THR A 165 22.90 -1.70 -2.08
CA THR A 165 23.98 -0.99 -2.78
C THR A 165 23.50 -0.26 -4.04
N SER A 166 22.19 -0.17 -4.21
CA SER A 166 21.52 0.52 -5.31
C SER A 166 20.19 1.09 -4.84
N ASN A 167 19.70 2.10 -5.56
CA ASN A 167 18.39 2.70 -5.35
C ASN A 167 17.75 2.90 -6.74
N PRO A 168 16.60 2.24 -7.03
CA PRO A 168 15.80 1.46 -6.09
C PRO A 168 16.41 0.09 -5.71
N TRP A 169 15.86 -0.52 -4.65
CA TRP A 169 16.24 -1.84 -4.12
C TRP A 169 15.06 -2.81 -4.17
N THR A 170 15.28 -4.04 -4.63
CA THR A 170 14.24 -5.08 -4.68
C THR A 170 14.37 -6.04 -3.51
N ILE A 171 13.36 -6.05 -2.64
CA ILE A 171 13.21 -7.07 -1.60
C ILE A 171 12.60 -8.32 -2.25
N ASN A 172 13.14 -9.49 -1.95
CA ASN A 172 12.71 -10.78 -2.51
C ASN A 172 12.36 -11.77 -1.39
N GLY A 173 11.65 -12.85 -1.73
CA GLY A 173 11.33 -13.92 -0.79
C GLY A 173 10.23 -13.55 0.21
N LEU A 174 9.40 -12.57 -0.13
CA LEU A 174 8.24 -12.20 0.67
C LEU A 174 7.16 -13.27 0.58
N MET A 175 6.34 -13.37 1.64
CA MET A 175 5.10 -14.14 1.60
C MET A 175 4.03 -13.40 0.82
N SER A 176 3.21 -14.14 0.07
CA SER A 176 2.06 -13.60 -0.68
C SER A 176 0.94 -13.14 0.25
N ASP A 177 0.07 -12.27 -0.27
CA ASP A 177 -1.08 -11.68 0.44
C ASP A 177 -0.74 -11.20 1.86
N THR A 178 0.43 -10.58 2.02
CA THR A 178 0.96 -10.18 3.32
C THR A 178 1.33 -8.70 3.28
N ALA A 179 0.87 -7.96 4.29
CA ALA A 179 1.22 -6.56 4.46
C ALA A 179 2.58 -6.43 5.17
N TYR A 180 3.47 -5.61 4.62
CA TYR A 180 4.79 -5.31 5.15
C TYR A 180 4.94 -3.82 5.44
N ASP A 181 5.69 -3.52 6.50
CA ASP A 181 6.32 -2.22 6.71
C ASP A 181 7.79 -2.30 6.29
N VAL A 182 8.33 -1.19 5.79
CA VAL A 182 9.73 -1.03 5.42
C VAL A 182 10.29 0.26 6.00
N TYR A 183 11.50 0.16 6.54
CA TYR A 183 12.32 1.28 6.97
C TYR A 183 13.62 1.27 6.16
N VAL A 184 14.11 2.46 5.83
CA VAL A 184 15.40 2.62 5.14
C VAL A 184 16.26 3.61 5.91
N ARG A 185 17.54 3.30 6.06
CA ARG A 185 18.54 4.23 6.60
C ARG A 185 19.79 4.26 5.74
N ALA A 186 20.44 5.41 5.69
CA ALA A 186 21.71 5.59 4.99
C ALA A 186 22.86 4.98 5.79
N ASP A 187 23.79 4.34 5.09
CA ASP A 187 25.10 3.96 5.60
C ASP A 187 26.17 4.83 4.91
N CYS A 188 26.67 5.81 5.66
CA CYS A 188 27.70 6.73 5.18
C CYS A 188 29.12 6.18 5.36
N GLY A 189 29.24 4.93 5.82
CA GLY A 189 30.50 4.22 6.04
C GLY A 189 31.11 4.48 7.41
N MET A 190 32.12 3.68 7.76
CA MET A 190 32.82 3.74 9.06
C MET A 190 31.89 3.59 10.28
N GLY A 191 30.71 3.01 10.10
CA GLY A 191 29.70 2.85 11.16
C GLY A 191 28.85 4.10 11.41
N ASP A 192 28.95 5.12 10.56
CA ASP A 192 28.06 6.28 10.59
C ASP A 192 26.77 5.97 9.83
N ILE A 193 25.68 5.80 10.59
CA ILE A 193 24.39 5.35 10.11
C ILE A 193 23.34 6.39 10.49
N SER A 194 22.43 6.71 9.56
CA SER A 194 21.36 7.68 9.80
C SER A 194 20.24 7.12 10.69
N SER A 195 19.29 7.98 11.05
CA SER A 195 18.01 7.52 11.59
C SER A 195 17.22 6.67 10.57
N ASN A 196 16.29 5.84 11.07
CA ASN A 196 15.37 5.07 10.24
C ASN A 196 14.30 5.97 9.64
N GLN A 197 14.04 5.78 8.34
CA GLN A 197 12.98 6.50 7.63
C GLN A 197 11.89 5.53 7.23
N GLY A 198 10.65 5.86 7.58
CA GLY A 198 9.50 4.98 7.45
C GLY A 198 8.60 4.99 8.69
N PRO A 199 7.62 4.07 8.76
CA PRO A 199 7.40 3.00 7.80
C PRO A 199 6.80 3.51 6.48
N ILE A 200 7.20 2.91 5.36
CA ILE A 200 6.34 2.81 4.18
C ILE A 200 5.73 1.41 4.15
N SER A 201 4.42 1.34 3.93
CA SER A 201 3.69 0.07 3.95
C SER A 201 3.24 -0.33 2.55
N PHE A 202 3.27 -1.63 2.26
CA PHE A 202 2.68 -2.22 1.07
C PHE A 202 2.10 -3.61 1.36
N THR A 203 1.35 -4.17 0.42
CA THR A 203 0.81 -5.54 0.52
C THR A 203 1.19 -6.32 -0.72
N THR A 204 1.85 -7.46 -0.55
CA THR A 204 2.17 -8.37 -1.65
C THR A 204 0.89 -8.91 -2.28
N THR A 205 0.93 -9.23 -3.57
CA THR A 205 -0.23 -9.80 -4.25
C THR A 205 -0.45 -11.27 -3.87
N GLU A 206 -1.60 -11.84 -4.22
CA GLU A 206 -1.79 -13.28 -4.14
C GLU A 206 -0.82 -14.01 -5.10
N SER A 207 -0.32 -15.17 -4.68
CA SER A 207 0.55 -16.02 -5.52
C SER A 207 -0.24 -16.76 -6.61
N CYS A 208 -1.48 -17.14 -6.29
CA CYS A 208 -2.36 -17.86 -7.18
C CYS A 208 -3.77 -17.23 -7.21
N PRO A 209 -3.96 -16.11 -7.92
CA PRO A 209 -5.27 -15.46 -8.03
C PRO A 209 -6.32 -16.41 -8.61
N ALA A 210 -7.53 -16.40 -8.05
CA ALA A 210 -8.65 -17.19 -8.54
C ALA A 210 -9.20 -16.63 -9.86
N PRO A 211 -9.65 -17.49 -10.78
CA PRO A 211 -10.26 -17.03 -12.03
C PRO A 211 -11.60 -16.31 -11.77
N GLY A 212 -12.04 -15.45 -12.68
CA GLY A 212 -13.28 -14.70 -12.53
C GLY A 212 -14.01 -14.46 -13.85
N ALA A 213 -15.04 -13.62 -13.81
CA ALA A 213 -15.72 -13.08 -15.00
C ALA A 213 -15.99 -14.10 -16.11
N PHE A 214 -16.70 -15.18 -15.80
CA PHE A 214 -17.05 -16.21 -16.77
C PHE A 214 -17.87 -15.64 -17.94
N THR A 215 -17.49 -15.99 -19.17
CA THR A 215 -18.17 -15.52 -20.38
C THR A 215 -19.01 -16.62 -21.03
N PRO A 216 -20.25 -16.30 -21.47
CA PRO A 216 -21.07 -17.26 -22.19
C PRO A 216 -20.43 -17.71 -23.50
N VAL A 217 -20.57 -18.99 -23.82
CA VAL A 217 -20.10 -19.61 -25.05
C VAL A 217 -21.14 -20.53 -25.63
N THR A 218 -21.07 -20.78 -26.93
CA THR A 218 -22.00 -21.66 -27.63
C THR A 218 -21.69 -23.11 -27.30
N ASN A 219 -22.60 -23.78 -26.62
CA ASN A 219 -22.48 -25.20 -26.26
C ASN A 219 -23.02 -26.12 -27.36
N THR A 220 -22.66 -27.40 -27.30
CA THR A 220 -23.29 -28.45 -28.12
C THR A 220 -24.23 -29.31 -27.28
N ALA A 221 -24.78 -30.38 -27.86
CA ALA A 221 -25.58 -31.34 -27.12
C ALA A 221 -24.79 -32.17 -26.10
N THR A 222 -23.46 -32.23 -26.22
CA THR A 222 -22.62 -33.06 -25.32
C THR A 222 -21.36 -32.35 -24.83
N THR A 223 -21.21 -31.07 -25.16
CA THR A 223 -20.05 -30.28 -24.77
C THR A 223 -20.47 -28.92 -24.24
N VAL A 224 -19.78 -28.47 -23.20
CA VAL A 224 -19.84 -27.11 -22.67
C VAL A 224 -18.43 -26.55 -22.69
N GLN A 225 -18.29 -25.35 -23.23
CA GLN A 225 -17.05 -24.60 -23.12
C GLN A 225 -17.16 -23.65 -21.91
N VAL A 226 -16.03 -23.38 -21.25
CA VAL A 226 -15.94 -22.43 -20.16
C VAL A 226 -14.76 -21.53 -20.44
N ILE A 227 -15.01 -20.22 -20.47
CA ILE A 227 -14.00 -19.18 -20.61
C ILE A 227 -14.11 -18.28 -19.38
N TRP A 228 -12.97 -17.96 -18.78
CA TRP A 228 -12.87 -17.08 -17.62
C TRP A 228 -11.83 -15.98 -17.85
N ASP A 229 -11.80 -15.00 -16.96
CA ASP A 229 -10.66 -14.11 -16.77
C ASP A 229 -9.67 -14.78 -15.81
N ALA A 230 -8.40 -14.86 -16.18
CA ALA A 230 -7.35 -15.40 -15.32
C ALA A 230 -6.99 -14.46 -14.15
N ASN A 231 -7.49 -13.22 -14.13
CA ASN A 231 -7.22 -12.22 -13.10
C ASN A 231 -5.71 -11.99 -12.87
N GLY A 232 -4.94 -11.98 -13.95
CA GLY A 232 -3.48 -11.81 -13.92
C GLY A 232 -2.68 -13.08 -13.59
N ASN A 233 -3.34 -14.21 -13.32
CA ASN A 233 -2.67 -15.49 -13.15
C ASN A 233 -2.04 -15.95 -14.48
N GLN A 234 -0.79 -16.38 -14.42
CA GLN A 234 -0.01 -16.78 -15.60
C GLN A 234 -0.01 -18.30 -15.84
N SER A 235 -0.55 -19.09 -14.91
CA SER A 235 -0.64 -20.53 -15.09
C SER A 235 -1.66 -20.89 -16.16
N LEU A 236 -1.33 -21.92 -16.94
CA LEU A 236 -2.22 -22.51 -17.93
C LEU A 236 -2.97 -23.74 -17.38
N ASP A 237 -2.53 -24.26 -16.23
CA ASP A 237 -3.07 -25.46 -15.61
C ASP A 237 -4.27 -25.13 -14.72
N TYR A 238 -5.30 -25.97 -14.77
CA TYR A 238 -6.54 -25.75 -14.04
C TYR A 238 -7.23 -27.06 -13.67
N GLU A 239 -8.14 -26.96 -12.71
CA GLU A 239 -9.09 -28.00 -12.36
C GLU A 239 -10.51 -27.48 -12.47
N ILE A 240 -11.41 -28.34 -12.97
CA ILE A 240 -12.84 -28.08 -13.04
C ILE A 240 -13.57 -29.18 -12.29
N GLU A 241 -14.46 -28.77 -11.41
CA GLU A 241 -15.43 -29.63 -10.75
C GLU A 241 -16.84 -29.24 -11.20
N TYR A 242 -17.65 -30.22 -11.59
CA TYR A 242 -18.97 -29.94 -12.13
C TYR A 242 -19.99 -31.04 -11.84
N GLY A 243 -21.26 -30.67 -11.86
CA GLY A 243 -22.39 -31.57 -11.66
C GLY A 243 -23.69 -31.00 -12.21
N VAL A 244 -24.73 -31.83 -12.28
CA VAL A 244 -26.06 -31.41 -12.76
C VAL A 244 -26.63 -30.36 -11.82
N SER A 245 -27.07 -29.22 -12.37
CA SER A 245 -27.59 -28.10 -11.60
C SER A 245 -28.92 -28.43 -10.93
N PRO A 246 -29.15 -28.05 -9.66
CA PRO A 246 -28.22 -27.33 -8.80
C PRO A 246 -27.12 -28.24 -8.23
N TYR A 247 -25.86 -27.80 -8.35
CA TYR A 247 -24.69 -28.51 -7.85
C TYR A 247 -23.82 -27.62 -6.96
N THR A 248 -23.37 -28.18 -5.85
CA THR A 248 -22.45 -27.53 -4.90
C THR A 248 -21.08 -28.19 -4.99
N GLN A 249 -20.03 -27.37 -5.11
CA GLN A 249 -18.65 -27.83 -5.10
C GLN A 249 -18.37 -28.70 -3.86
N GLY A 250 -17.64 -29.81 -4.04
CA GLY A 250 -17.31 -30.81 -3.03
C GLY A 250 -18.35 -31.90 -2.82
N SER A 251 -19.49 -31.88 -3.53
CA SER A 251 -20.61 -32.82 -3.29
C SER A 251 -20.57 -34.12 -4.12
N GLY A 252 -19.39 -34.48 -4.63
CA GLY A 252 -19.16 -35.76 -5.34
C GLY A 252 -19.51 -35.75 -6.82
N GLY A 253 -19.35 -34.59 -7.49
CA GLY A 253 -19.50 -34.42 -8.93
C GLY A 253 -18.34 -35.02 -9.72
N GLN A 254 -18.22 -34.58 -10.98
CA GLN A 254 -17.13 -34.96 -11.87
C GLN A 254 -15.99 -33.94 -11.76
N THR A 255 -14.76 -34.42 -11.91
CA THR A 255 -13.56 -33.59 -11.92
C THR A 255 -12.78 -33.81 -13.20
N THR A 256 -12.30 -32.72 -13.79
CA THR A 256 -11.35 -32.77 -14.91
C THR A 256 -10.24 -31.75 -14.69
N GLN A 257 -9.08 -32.00 -15.28
CA GLN A 257 -7.94 -31.08 -15.29
C GLN A 257 -7.57 -30.75 -16.73
N GLY A 258 -6.89 -29.63 -16.94
CA GLY A 258 -6.41 -29.22 -18.26
C GLY A 258 -5.29 -28.19 -18.15
N GLY A 259 -4.66 -27.89 -19.30
CA GLY A 259 -3.49 -27.01 -19.41
C GLY A 259 -3.67 -25.91 -20.46
N THR A 260 -4.91 -25.43 -20.61
CA THR A 260 -5.32 -24.47 -21.65
C THR A 260 -6.01 -23.23 -21.09
N ALA A 261 -5.77 -22.87 -19.81
CA ALA A 261 -6.36 -21.68 -19.22
C ALA A 261 -6.09 -20.44 -20.11
N PRO A 262 -7.01 -19.46 -20.17
CA PRO A 262 -8.24 -19.35 -19.39
C PRO A 262 -9.47 -19.95 -20.09
N PHE A 263 -9.29 -21.10 -20.75
CA PHE A 263 -10.32 -21.82 -21.47
C PHE A 263 -10.32 -23.32 -21.14
N ALA A 264 -11.51 -23.89 -21.06
CA ALA A 264 -11.73 -25.34 -21.00
C ALA A 264 -12.88 -25.79 -21.89
N GLU A 265 -12.76 -27.00 -22.42
CA GLU A 265 -13.84 -27.71 -23.09
C GLU A 265 -14.17 -28.99 -22.33
N ILE A 266 -15.39 -29.07 -21.79
CA ILE A 266 -15.90 -30.23 -21.08
C ILE A 266 -16.78 -31.02 -22.04
N THR A 267 -16.46 -32.29 -22.24
CA THR A 267 -17.14 -33.18 -23.20
C THR A 267 -17.83 -34.35 -22.49
N GLY A 268 -18.63 -35.12 -23.21
CA GLY A 268 -19.34 -36.30 -22.66
C GLY A 268 -20.52 -35.94 -21.75
N LEU A 269 -21.05 -34.73 -21.87
CA LEU A 269 -22.20 -34.27 -21.09
C LEU A 269 -23.52 -34.83 -21.64
N THR A 270 -24.51 -34.93 -20.77
CA THR A 270 -25.86 -35.38 -21.17
C THR A 270 -26.57 -34.26 -21.93
N PRO A 271 -27.22 -34.54 -23.07
CA PRO A 271 -28.01 -33.54 -23.79
C PRO A 271 -29.15 -32.94 -22.97
N ASN A 272 -29.52 -31.69 -23.27
CA ASN A 272 -30.60 -30.95 -22.62
C ASN A 272 -30.52 -30.97 -21.08
N THR A 273 -29.31 -30.85 -20.54
CA THR A 273 -29.05 -30.92 -19.11
C THR A 273 -28.30 -29.67 -18.66
N SER A 274 -28.75 -29.07 -17.56
CA SER A 274 -28.08 -27.93 -16.95
C SER A 274 -27.03 -28.42 -15.96
N TYR A 275 -25.86 -27.79 -15.97
CA TYR A 275 -24.72 -28.11 -15.12
C TYR A 275 -24.21 -26.84 -14.44
N ASP A 276 -23.72 -26.98 -13.21
CA ASP A 276 -22.92 -25.95 -12.55
C ASP A 276 -21.44 -26.37 -12.55
N PHE A 277 -20.58 -25.45 -12.99
CA PHE A 277 -19.14 -25.64 -13.09
C PHE A 277 -18.41 -24.74 -12.08
N TYR A 278 -17.40 -25.28 -11.43
CA TYR A 278 -16.46 -24.56 -10.58
C TYR A 278 -15.06 -24.75 -11.15
N VAL A 279 -14.30 -23.68 -11.23
CA VAL A 279 -12.95 -23.69 -11.80
C VAL A 279 -11.97 -23.15 -10.78
N ARG A 280 -10.83 -23.82 -10.60
CA ARG A 280 -9.65 -23.27 -9.92
C ARG A 280 -8.42 -23.41 -10.80
N ILE A 281 -7.44 -22.55 -10.58
CA ILE A 281 -6.16 -22.58 -11.30
C ILE A 281 -5.17 -23.37 -10.44
N ASP A 282 -4.39 -24.24 -11.07
CA ASP A 282 -3.24 -24.90 -10.48
C ASP A 282 -2.00 -24.06 -10.83
N CYS A 283 -1.42 -23.38 -9.83
CA CYS A 283 -0.24 -22.55 -10.04
C CYS A 283 1.08 -23.34 -9.96
N GLY A 284 0.99 -24.67 -9.81
CA GLY A 284 2.12 -25.57 -9.68
C GLY A 284 2.63 -25.67 -8.25
N MET A 285 3.49 -26.66 -8.02
CA MET A 285 4.10 -26.95 -6.70
C MET A 285 3.06 -27.15 -5.56
N GLY A 286 1.81 -27.46 -5.90
CA GLY A 286 0.73 -27.63 -4.95
C GLY A 286 0.04 -26.35 -4.48
N ASP A 287 0.37 -25.19 -5.09
CA ASP A 287 -0.38 -23.94 -4.87
C ASP A 287 -1.59 -23.89 -5.82
N PHE A 288 -2.78 -23.73 -5.26
CA PHE A 288 -4.04 -23.69 -6.00
C PHE A 288 -4.80 -22.44 -5.61
N SER A 289 -5.46 -21.84 -6.59
CA SER A 289 -6.39 -20.76 -6.29
C SER A 289 -7.66 -21.29 -5.62
N GLY A 290 -8.44 -20.39 -5.07
CA GLY A 290 -9.80 -20.69 -4.63
C GLY A 290 -10.68 -21.17 -5.79
N TRP A 291 -11.67 -22.00 -5.49
CA TRP A 291 -12.70 -22.37 -6.46
C TRP A 291 -13.58 -21.17 -6.81
N SER A 292 -13.71 -20.89 -8.10
CA SER A 292 -14.60 -19.87 -8.64
C SER A 292 -15.80 -20.51 -9.31
N GLY A 293 -17.00 -20.04 -8.96
CA GLY A 293 -18.27 -20.55 -9.48
C GLY A 293 -19.42 -20.34 -8.49
N PRO A 294 -20.61 -20.92 -8.77
CA PRO A 294 -20.91 -21.72 -9.95
C PRO A 294 -21.04 -20.88 -11.22
N TYR A 295 -20.49 -21.38 -12.32
CA TYR A 295 -20.91 -20.99 -13.67
C TYR A 295 -21.96 -21.99 -14.15
N THR A 296 -23.20 -21.55 -14.35
CA THR A 296 -24.29 -22.43 -14.80
C THR A 296 -24.40 -22.38 -16.32
N SER A 297 -24.42 -23.56 -16.95
CA SER A 297 -24.61 -23.68 -18.40
C SER A 297 -25.39 -24.93 -18.77
N SER A 298 -26.13 -24.89 -19.88
CA SER A 298 -26.93 -26.02 -20.35
C SER A 298 -26.41 -26.53 -21.68
N THR A 299 -26.33 -27.86 -21.81
CA THR A 299 -26.12 -28.51 -23.10
C THR A 299 -27.36 -28.33 -23.98
N LEU A 300 -27.14 -28.31 -25.29
CA LEU A 300 -28.25 -28.26 -26.24
C LEU A 300 -29.00 -29.59 -26.28
N GLN A 301 -30.22 -29.57 -26.79
CA GLN A 301 -30.95 -30.79 -27.11
C GLN A 301 -30.24 -31.52 -28.26
N SER A 302 -29.96 -32.82 -28.11
CA SER A 302 -29.54 -33.66 -29.23
C SER A 302 -30.70 -33.81 -30.20
N CYS A 303 -30.42 -33.91 -31.51
CA CYS A 303 -31.45 -34.21 -32.49
C CYS A 303 -32.23 -35.48 -32.04
N PRO A 304 -33.57 -35.46 -32.03
CA PRO A 304 -34.34 -36.64 -31.71
C PRO A 304 -34.06 -37.74 -32.74
N ASP A 305 -33.98 -38.99 -32.30
CA ASP A 305 -33.92 -40.14 -33.20
C ASP A 305 -35.10 -40.08 -34.18
N VAL A 306 -34.84 -40.31 -35.47
CA VAL A 306 -35.90 -40.41 -36.47
C VAL A 306 -36.61 -41.75 -36.28
N SER A 307 -37.59 -41.78 -35.38
CA SER A 307 -38.30 -43.00 -35.00
C SER A 307 -39.41 -43.42 -35.97
N SER A 308 -39.62 -42.66 -37.07
CA SER A 308 -40.62 -43.00 -38.08
C SER A 308 -40.29 -42.36 -39.44
N ILE A 309 -39.46 -43.03 -40.24
CA ILE A 309 -39.46 -42.78 -41.68
C ILE A 309 -40.64 -43.55 -42.27
N ASN A 310 -41.76 -42.86 -42.50
CA ASN A 310 -42.85 -43.41 -43.30
C ASN A 310 -42.55 -43.15 -44.77
N PHE A 311 -42.23 -44.21 -45.51
CA PHE A 311 -42.21 -44.14 -46.97
C PHE A 311 -43.67 -44.17 -47.47
N SER A 312 -44.11 -43.08 -48.09
CA SER A 312 -45.33 -43.07 -48.92
C SER A 312 -44.92 -42.78 -50.36
N ASN A 313 -45.45 -43.58 -51.29
CA ASN A 313 -45.17 -43.55 -52.74
C ASN A 313 -43.82 -44.15 -53.16
N ILE A 314 -43.51 -45.38 -52.72
CA ILE A 314 -42.56 -46.22 -53.46
C ILE A 314 -43.32 -46.77 -54.67
N ASP A 315 -43.21 -46.10 -55.81
CA ASP A 315 -43.70 -46.66 -57.07
C ASP A 315 -42.63 -47.62 -57.61
N GLN A 316 -42.87 -48.92 -57.45
CA GLN A 316 -41.97 -49.96 -57.93
C GLN A 316 -42.28 -50.23 -59.41
N THR A 317 -41.68 -49.46 -60.32
CA THR A 317 -41.59 -49.89 -61.71
C THR A 317 -40.29 -50.66 -61.92
N SER A 318 -40.35 -51.97 -61.77
CA SER A 318 -39.34 -52.91 -62.28
C SER A 318 -40.00 -53.83 -63.30
N VAL A 319 -39.73 -53.64 -64.60
CA VAL A 319 -38.70 -54.34 -65.41
C VAL A 319 -38.38 -53.45 -66.61
#